data_AF-A0A7X5DA22-F1
#
_entry.id   AF-A0A7X5DA22-F1
#
_cell.length_a   1.000
_cell.length_b   1.000
_cell.length_c   1.000
_cell.angle_alpha   90.00
_cell.angle_beta   90.00
_cell.angle_gamma   90.00
#
_symmetry.space_group_name_H-M   'P 1'
#
loop_
_entity.id
_entity.type
_entity.pdbx_description
1 polymer ?
#
loop_
_entity_poly.entity_id
_entity_poly.type
_entity_poly.pdbx_seq_one_letter_code
_entity_poly.pdbx_strand_id
1 'polypeptide(L)'
;MLFLYKPDFKFWKAKADKKVCLPADEFEKFLKNPLGDMPCIVENMDLMGEDQEGIYHCLLITGEGRRDGVLVESEGYRYARYASYVPDAAALEYESLSEFGTRLSWLAEQMVSEGTGNTGEGSWDFAFDELRERSGLSFSENPQLAELLADMIVERPEVKLVGIRSDCLALCFYPEHCPNWQGEESRQSLGEPVTQEEDSGDNSGDKVRQEDEARATGACLKDLLCARWENLHLIHDKIDYGLPHTIVELDAGTLTEAGKEAWADVLEAKVVRVFQGYSGLQMELSGVKASRLDAFSAMLAGYCSVEDYENWVNEPEEEAMAPVIREG
;
A
#
# COMPACT_ATOMS: atom_id res chain seq x y z
N MET A 1 -20.07 6.25 -23.95
CA MET A 1 -19.58 7.17 -25.00
C MET A 1 -18.35 6.51 -25.62
N LEU A 2 -18.46 5.95 -26.83
CA LEU A 2 -17.34 5.30 -27.51
C LEU A 2 -16.43 6.39 -28.08
N PHE A 3 -15.23 6.56 -27.51
CA PHE A 3 -14.18 7.35 -28.14
C PHE A 3 -13.73 6.61 -29.39
N LEU A 4 -14.31 6.97 -30.54
CA LEU A 4 -13.87 6.48 -31.84
C LEU A 4 -12.41 6.89 -32.04
N TYR A 5 -11.57 5.92 -32.43
CA TYR A 5 -10.16 6.12 -32.75
C TYR A 5 -10.00 7.28 -33.73
N LYS A 6 -9.27 8.32 -33.33
CA LYS A 6 -8.93 9.50 -34.15
C LYS A 6 -7.51 9.33 -34.67
N PRO A 7 -7.32 8.77 -35.89
CA PRO A 7 -5.98 8.47 -36.42
C PRO A 7 -5.09 9.70 -36.61
N ASP A 8 -5.68 10.89 -36.70
CA ASP A 8 -4.98 12.15 -36.98
C ASP A 8 -4.77 13.05 -35.75
N PHE A 9 -4.83 12.48 -34.54
CA PHE A 9 -4.62 13.26 -33.32
C PHE A 9 -3.15 13.69 -33.23
N LYS A 10 -2.88 14.97 -33.49
CA LYS A 10 -1.55 15.56 -33.39
C LYS A 10 -1.31 16.06 -31.97
N PHE A 11 -0.31 15.49 -31.32
CA PHE A 11 0.18 15.99 -30.03
C PHE A 11 1.14 17.14 -30.28
N TRP A 12 0.75 18.32 -29.83
CA TRP A 12 1.61 19.51 -29.85
C TRP A 12 2.44 19.53 -28.58
N LYS A 13 3.73 19.83 -28.71
CA LYS A 13 4.58 20.06 -27.54
C LYS A 13 4.20 21.40 -26.96
N ALA A 14 3.97 21.45 -25.66
CA ALA A 14 3.65 22.67 -24.94
C ALA A 14 4.55 22.81 -23.72
N LYS A 15 4.88 24.04 -23.38
CA LYS A 15 5.69 24.40 -22.22
C LYS A 15 4.97 25.48 -21.43
N ALA A 16 4.87 25.28 -20.12
CA ALA A 16 4.40 26.33 -19.21
C ALA A 16 5.55 27.30 -18.92
N ASP A 17 5.53 28.47 -19.55
CA ASP A 17 6.59 29.48 -19.37
C ASP A 17 6.37 30.33 -18.14
N LYS A 18 5.12 30.50 -17.72
CA LYS A 18 4.78 31.25 -16.52
C LYS A 18 3.51 30.71 -15.87
N LYS A 19 3.53 30.63 -14.55
CA LYS A 19 2.36 30.34 -13.72
C LYS A 19 1.72 31.64 -13.24
N VAL A 20 0.39 31.71 -13.32
CA VAL A 20 -0.41 32.79 -12.72
C VAL A 20 -1.42 32.17 -11.77
N CYS A 21 -1.31 32.51 -10.48
CA CYS A 21 -2.27 32.10 -9.47
C CYS A 21 -3.32 33.19 -9.27
N LEU A 22 -4.57 32.89 -9.61
CA LEU A 22 -5.71 33.79 -9.44
C LEU A 22 -6.38 33.57 -8.08
N PRO A 23 -7.00 34.61 -7.49
CA PRO A 23 -7.95 34.43 -6.40
C PRO A 23 -9.04 33.41 -6.76
N ALA A 24 -9.52 32.66 -5.76
CA ALA A 24 -10.46 31.56 -5.99
C ALA A 24 -11.72 31.98 -6.78
N ASP A 25 -12.30 33.14 -6.48
CA ASP A 25 -13.51 33.65 -7.15
C ASP A 25 -13.23 34.10 -8.60
N GLU A 26 -12.05 34.66 -8.87
CA GLU A 26 -11.61 35.01 -10.21
C GLU A 26 -11.33 33.77 -11.05
N PHE A 27 -10.69 32.76 -10.48
CA PHE A 27 -10.47 31.48 -11.14
C PHE A 27 -11.79 30.78 -11.48
N GLU A 28 -12.78 30.80 -10.58
CA GLU A 28 -14.11 30.27 -10.88
C GLU A 28 -14.81 31.02 -12.01
N LYS A 29 -14.71 32.36 -12.06
CA LYS A 29 -15.26 33.17 -13.16
C LYS A 29 -14.59 32.81 -14.48
N PHE A 30 -13.28 32.61 -14.46
CA PHE A 30 -12.52 32.13 -15.61
C PHE A 30 -13.03 30.78 -16.11
N LEU A 31 -13.16 29.78 -15.24
CA LEU A 31 -13.65 28.45 -15.62
C LEU A 31 -15.07 28.48 -16.20
N LYS A 32 -15.92 29.41 -15.72
CA LYS A 32 -17.30 29.58 -16.25
C LYS A 32 -17.33 30.25 -17.63
N ASN A 33 -16.34 31.06 -17.97
CA ASN A 33 -16.30 31.79 -19.25
C ASN A 33 -14.86 32.01 -19.77
N PRO A 34 -14.17 30.95 -20.22
CA PRO A 34 -12.76 31.03 -20.65
C PRO A 34 -12.55 31.83 -21.96
N LEU A 35 -13.63 32.07 -22.71
CA LEU A 35 -13.61 32.91 -23.93
C LEU A 35 -13.82 34.41 -23.63
N GLY A 36 -14.02 34.78 -22.37
CA GLY A 36 -14.07 36.18 -21.94
C GLY A 36 -12.69 36.82 -21.89
N ASP A 37 -12.65 38.15 -22.04
CA ASP A 37 -11.41 38.92 -21.87
C ASP A 37 -10.86 38.74 -20.45
N MET A 38 -9.59 38.32 -20.35
CA MET A 38 -8.92 38.03 -19.09
C MET A 38 -7.71 38.94 -18.88
N PRO A 39 -7.64 39.70 -17.78
CA PRO A 39 -6.50 40.55 -17.47
C PRO A 39 -5.16 39.80 -17.49
N CYS A 40 -5.10 38.62 -16.85
CA CYS A 40 -3.87 37.85 -16.78
C CYS A 40 -3.40 37.31 -18.14
N ILE A 41 -4.29 37.09 -19.10
CA ILE A 41 -3.91 36.70 -20.47
C ILE A 41 -3.37 37.93 -21.20
N VAL A 42 -4.08 39.06 -21.12
CA VAL A 42 -3.70 40.32 -21.76
C VAL A 42 -2.32 40.79 -21.31
N GLU A 43 -2.02 40.69 -20.01
CA GLU A 43 -0.74 41.10 -19.43
C GLU A 43 0.45 40.23 -19.85
N ASN A 44 0.19 39.04 -20.39
CA ASN A 44 1.21 38.03 -20.67
C ASN A 44 1.13 37.49 -22.10
N MET A 45 0.45 38.18 -23.03
CA MET A 45 0.29 37.72 -24.43
C MET A 45 1.63 37.49 -25.12
N ASP A 46 2.64 38.31 -24.83
CA ASP A 46 3.97 38.22 -25.45
C ASP A 46 4.76 36.97 -25.00
N LEU A 47 4.31 36.27 -23.96
CA LEU A 47 4.90 35.01 -23.48
C LEU A 47 4.26 33.77 -24.11
N MET A 48 3.21 33.95 -24.92
CA MET A 48 2.47 32.86 -25.54
C MET A 48 2.66 32.85 -27.06
N GLY A 49 2.66 31.66 -27.65
CA GLY A 49 2.79 31.46 -29.08
C GLY A 49 3.62 30.24 -29.44
N GLU A 50 3.70 29.94 -30.72
CA GLU A 50 4.54 28.86 -31.24
C GLU A 50 5.94 29.39 -31.58
N ASP A 51 6.98 28.71 -31.10
CA ASP A 51 8.36 29.02 -31.46
C ASP A 51 8.79 28.38 -32.80
N GLN A 52 10.07 28.55 -33.16
CA GLN A 52 10.62 28.00 -34.40
C GLN A 52 10.77 26.46 -34.38
N GLU A 53 10.71 25.84 -33.21
CA GLU A 53 10.81 24.40 -33.01
C GLU A 53 9.41 23.72 -32.94
N GLY A 54 8.34 24.51 -33.03
CA GLY A 54 6.96 24.05 -32.93
C GLY A 54 6.50 23.78 -31.49
N ILE A 55 7.17 24.38 -30.50
CA ILE A 55 6.78 24.34 -29.09
C ILE A 55 5.81 25.49 -28.83
N TYR A 56 4.66 25.14 -28.25
CA TYR A 56 3.67 26.11 -27.79
C TYR A 56 4.07 26.61 -26.40
N HIS A 57 4.41 27.89 -26.32
CA HIS A 57 4.65 28.59 -25.08
C HIS A 57 3.31 28.98 -24.47
N CYS A 58 3.07 28.56 -23.23
CA CYS A 58 1.77 28.65 -22.58
C CYS A 58 1.86 29.30 -21.20
N LEU A 59 0.74 29.86 -20.75
CA LEU A 59 0.50 30.24 -19.37
C LEU A 59 -0.18 29.10 -18.61
N LEU A 60 0.32 28.77 -17.42
CA LEU A 60 -0.37 27.89 -16.49
C LEU A 60 -1.18 28.74 -15.51
N ILE A 61 -2.50 28.78 -15.69
CA ILE A 61 -3.40 29.52 -14.81
C ILE A 61 -3.94 28.57 -13.73
N THR A 62 -3.71 28.89 -12.46
CA THR A 62 -4.21 28.13 -11.30
C THR A 62 -5.10 29.00 -10.43
N GLY A 63 -5.94 28.37 -9.61
CA GLY A 63 -6.68 29.05 -8.54
C GLY A 63 -5.97 28.89 -7.19
N GLU A 64 -6.12 29.87 -6.31
CA GLU A 64 -5.63 29.79 -4.94
C GLU A 64 -6.15 28.54 -4.22
N GLY A 65 -5.25 27.80 -3.56
CA GLY A 65 -5.58 26.57 -2.84
C GLY A 65 -5.91 25.36 -3.73
N ARG A 66 -5.78 25.47 -5.06
CA ARG A 66 -6.04 24.38 -5.99
C ARG A 66 -4.76 23.69 -6.44
N ARG A 67 -4.84 22.36 -6.60
CA ARG A 67 -3.75 21.54 -7.18
C ARG A 67 -3.78 21.55 -8.70
N ASP A 68 -4.95 21.71 -9.29
CA ASP A 68 -5.19 21.70 -10.73
C ASP A 68 -5.11 23.11 -11.33
N GLY A 69 -5.15 23.17 -12.67
CA GLY A 69 -5.09 24.42 -13.41
C GLY A 69 -5.52 24.25 -14.87
N VAL A 70 -5.30 25.31 -15.63
CA VAL A 70 -5.55 25.35 -17.07
C VAL A 70 -4.29 25.86 -17.76
N LEU A 71 -3.79 25.07 -18.70
CA LEU A 71 -2.73 25.50 -19.60
C LEU A 71 -3.37 26.29 -20.75
N VAL A 72 -2.90 27.51 -20.99
CA VAL A 72 -3.49 28.45 -21.94
C VAL A 72 -2.45 28.93 -22.94
N GLU A 73 -2.83 28.91 -24.21
CA GLU A 73 -2.15 29.63 -25.28
C GLU A 73 -3.21 30.50 -25.98
N SER A 74 -2.94 31.79 -26.13
CA SER A 74 -3.94 32.74 -26.61
C SER A 74 -3.83 33.11 -28.08
N GLU A 75 -2.72 32.81 -28.75
CA GLU A 75 -2.37 33.21 -30.11
C GLU A 75 -2.51 34.72 -30.32
N GLY A 76 -2.16 35.51 -29.29
CA GLY A 76 -2.32 36.97 -29.26
C GLY A 76 -3.73 37.47 -28.97
N TYR A 77 -4.69 36.59 -28.64
CA TYR A 77 -6.03 36.98 -28.18
C TYR A 77 -6.03 37.30 -26.68
N ARG A 78 -7.10 37.97 -26.24
CA ARG A 78 -7.31 38.40 -24.85
C ARG A 78 -7.98 37.34 -23.96
N TYR A 79 -8.27 36.17 -24.52
CA TYR A 79 -8.98 35.06 -23.88
C TYR A 79 -8.23 33.74 -24.11
N ALA A 80 -8.63 32.67 -23.43
CA ALA A 80 -7.99 31.36 -23.54
C ALA A 80 -8.40 30.64 -24.83
N ARG A 81 -7.76 31.00 -25.96
CA ARG A 81 -8.09 30.47 -27.28
C ARG A 81 -7.83 28.97 -27.37
N TYR A 82 -6.66 28.54 -26.92
CA TYR A 82 -6.35 27.13 -26.67
C TYR A 82 -6.23 26.93 -25.17
N ALA A 83 -6.93 25.93 -24.65
CA ALA A 83 -6.95 25.62 -23.23
C ALA A 83 -6.92 24.10 -23.04
N SER A 84 -6.12 23.65 -22.08
CA SER A 84 -6.09 22.25 -21.63
C SER A 84 -6.19 22.18 -20.12
N TYR A 85 -7.02 21.27 -19.62
CA TYR A 85 -7.10 20.99 -18.19
C TYR A 85 -5.80 20.31 -17.72
N VAL A 86 -5.27 20.78 -16.59
CA VAL A 86 -4.07 20.25 -15.96
C VAL A 86 -4.46 19.72 -14.58
N PRO A 87 -4.53 18.38 -14.38
CA PRO A 87 -4.91 17.81 -13.09
C PRO A 87 -3.91 18.08 -11.97
N ASP A 88 -2.62 18.21 -12.31
CA ASP A 88 -1.56 18.52 -11.37
C ASP A 88 -0.65 19.62 -11.92
N ALA A 89 -0.86 20.84 -11.44
CA ALA A 89 -0.11 22.01 -11.87
C ALA A 89 1.36 21.95 -11.43
N ALA A 90 1.66 21.32 -10.29
CA ALA A 90 3.01 21.25 -9.77
C ALA A 90 3.94 20.43 -10.69
N ALA A 91 3.41 19.37 -11.30
CA ALA A 91 4.16 18.54 -12.25
C ALA A 91 4.58 19.30 -13.51
N LEU A 92 3.83 20.33 -13.94
CA LEU A 92 4.21 21.19 -15.07
C LEU A 92 5.10 22.37 -14.66
N GLU A 93 5.02 22.79 -13.40
CA GLU A 93 5.81 23.91 -12.87
C GLU A 93 7.27 23.52 -12.62
N TYR A 94 7.52 22.28 -12.18
CA TYR A 94 8.84 21.80 -11.79
C TYR A 94 9.28 20.63 -12.66
N GLU A 95 10.20 20.88 -13.61
CA GLU A 95 10.77 19.84 -14.49
C GLU A 95 11.40 18.69 -13.69
N SER A 96 12.14 19.01 -12.62
CA SER A 96 12.75 18.01 -11.73
C SER A 96 11.73 17.09 -11.06
N LEU A 97 10.55 17.61 -10.68
CA LEU A 97 9.46 16.80 -10.12
C LEU A 97 8.85 15.89 -11.19
N SER A 98 8.66 16.40 -12.41
CA SER A 98 8.16 15.64 -13.56
C SER A 98 9.11 14.49 -13.93
N GLU A 99 10.41 14.76 -14.03
CA GLU A 99 11.43 13.74 -14.30
C GLU A 99 11.52 12.70 -13.19
N PHE A 100 11.40 13.13 -11.93
CA PHE A 100 11.38 12.23 -10.79
C PHE A 100 10.15 11.33 -10.80
N GLY A 101 8.96 11.89 -11.00
CA GLY A 101 7.71 11.13 -11.12
C GLY A 101 7.75 10.14 -12.30
N THR A 102 8.29 10.56 -13.45
CA THR A 102 8.48 9.70 -14.63
C THR A 102 9.38 8.50 -14.30
N ARG A 103 10.49 8.72 -13.61
CA ARG A 103 11.41 7.65 -13.19
C ARG A 103 10.75 6.66 -12.23
N LEU A 104 10.02 7.15 -11.22
CA LEU A 104 9.30 6.29 -10.28
C LEU A 104 8.18 5.50 -10.96
N SER A 105 7.41 6.13 -11.85
CA SER A 105 6.35 5.47 -12.60
C SER A 105 6.91 4.35 -13.48
N TRP A 106 8.02 4.60 -14.18
CA TRP A 106 8.70 3.59 -14.96
C TRP A 106 9.19 2.43 -14.08
N LEU A 107 9.79 2.74 -12.93
CA LEU A 107 10.30 1.71 -12.02
C LEU A 107 9.17 0.82 -11.49
N ALA A 108 8.06 1.40 -11.05
CA ALA A 108 6.88 0.66 -10.58
C ALA A 108 6.33 -0.27 -11.69
N GLU A 109 6.21 0.22 -12.93
CA GLU A 109 5.76 -0.58 -14.07
C GLU A 109 6.70 -1.76 -14.35
N GLN A 110 8.02 -1.52 -14.34
CA GLN A 110 9.00 -2.58 -14.54
C GLN A 110 8.94 -3.63 -13.43
N MET A 111 8.86 -3.22 -12.17
CA MET A 111 8.77 -4.14 -11.03
C MET A 111 7.54 -5.04 -11.12
N VAL A 112 6.37 -4.48 -11.43
CA VAL A 112 5.14 -5.27 -11.56
C VAL A 112 5.22 -6.20 -12.77
N SER A 113 5.69 -5.72 -13.93
CA SER A 113 5.85 -6.56 -15.12
C SER A 113 6.84 -7.71 -14.91
N GLU A 114 7.93 -7.46 -14.20
CA GLU A 114 8.96 -8.47 -13.91
C GLU A 114 8.46 -9.47 -12.86
N GLY A 115 7.86 -9.00 -11.77
CA GLY A 115 7.39 -9.85 -10.69
C GLY A 115 6.26 -10.79 -11.15
N THR A 116 5.23 -10.25 -11.82
CA THR A 116 4.14 -11.08 -12.38
C THR A 116 4.65 -12.05 -13.44
N GLY A 117 5.57 -11.62 -14.30
CA GLY A 117 6.10 -12.44 -15.39
C GLY A 117 6.99 -13.59 -14.93
N ASN A 118 7.66 -13.48 -13.77
CA ASN A 118 8.63 -14.48 -13.32
C ASN A 118 8.21 -15.27 -12.07
N THR A 119 7.24 -14.79 -11.29
CA THR A 119 6.84 -15.50 -10.07
C THR A 119 6.11 -16.81 -10.38
N GLY A 120 6.48 -17.87 -9.67
CA GLY A 120 5.76 -19.15 -9.64
C GLY A 120 4.83 -19.32 -8.44
N GLU A 121 5.06 -18.51 -7.39
CA GLU A 121 4.42 -18.63 -6.06
C GLU A 121 3.62 -17.38 -5.66
N GLY A 122 3.62 -16.33 -6.49
CA GLY A 122 2.91 -15.05 -6.29
C GLY A 122 3.68 -13.98 -5.56
N SER A 123 4.85 -14.31 -5.02
CA SER A 123 5.75 -13.34 -4.41
C SER A 123 6.95 -13.04 -5.31
N TRP A 124 7.44 -11.82 -5.21
CA TRP A 124 8.72 -11.42 -5.78
C TRP A 124 9.38 -10.33 -4.95
N ASP A 125 10.69 -10.47 -4.74
CA ASP A 125 11.47 -9.55 -3.92
C ASP A 125 12.39 -8.71 -4.80
N PHE A 126 12.43 -7.41 -4.55
CA PHE A 126 13.32 -6.46 -5.21
C PHE A 126 14.27 -5.84 -4.19
N ALA A 127 15.55 -6.19 -4.27
CA ALA A 127 16.57 -5.63 -3.38
C ALA A 127 16.76 -4.13 -3.64
N PHE A 128 16.98 -3.34 -2.58
CA PHE A 128 17.20 -1.90 -2.72
C PHE A 128 18.45 -1.56 -3.51
N ASP A 129 19.50 -2.39 -3.46
CA ASP A 129 20.71 -2.20 -4.26
C ASP A 129 20.43 -2.35 -5.75
N GLU A 130 19.60 -3.34 -6.12
CA GLU A 130 19.14 -3.52 -7.50
C GLU A 130 18.29 -2.33 -7.98
N LEU A 131 17.35 -1.87 -7.14
CA LEU A 131 16.53 -0.70 -7.48
C LEU A 131 17.38 0.57 -7.62
N ARG A 132 18.45 0.71 -6.83
CA ARG A 132 19.41 1.81 -6.92
C ARG A 132 20.19 1.77 -8.23
N GLU A 133 20.66 0.61 -8.66
CA GLU A 133 21.36 0.45 -9.94
C GLU A 133 20.46 0.80 -11.14
N ARG A 134 19.18 0.43 -11.08
CA ARG A 134 18.20 0.68 -12.14
C ARG A 134 17.77 2.15 -12.23
N SER A 135 17.55 2.80 -11.08
CA SER A 135 16.90 4.13 -11.02
C SER A 135 17.84 5.28 -10.63
N GLY A 136 19.01 4.98 -10.06
CA GLY A 136 19.88 5.94 -9.40
C GLY A 136 19.36 6.46 -8.05
N LEU A 137 18.27 5.89 -7.52
CA LEU A 137 17.63 6.32 -6.28
C LEU A 137 18.00 5.42 -5.09
N SER A 138 18.29 6.03 -3.94
CA SER A 138 18.62 5.29 -2.71
C SER A 138 17.37 5.10 -1.86
N PHE A 139 16.83 3.88 -1.85
CA PHE A 139 15.62 3.53 -1.08
C PHE A 139 15.92 3.14 0.37
N SER A 140 17.10 2.57 0.64
CA SER A 140 17.51 2.17 1.99
C SER A 140 17.76 3.37 2.92
N GLU A 141 18.16 4.51 2.35
CA GLU A 141 18.46 5.74 3.09
C GLU A 141 17.26 6.70 3.14
N ASN A 142 16.17 6.39 2.43
CA ASN A 142 15.01 7.27 2.29
C ASN A 142 13.70 6.48 2.43
N PRO A 143 13.21 6.30 3.68
CA PRO A 143 11.99 5.56 3.95
C PRO A 143 10.76 6.14 3.24
N GLN A 144 10.64 7.46 3.14
CA GLN A 144 9.49 8.10 2.47
C GLN A 144 9.49 7.82 0.96
N LEU A 145 10.66 7.65 0.36
CA LEU A 145 10.77 7.28 -1.05
C LEU A 145 10.41 5.80 -1.28
N ALA A 146 10.79 4.92 -0.35
CA ALA A 146 10.38 3.52 -0.39
C ALA A 146 8.87 3.38 -0.19
N GLU A 147 8.28 4.14 0.75
CA GLU A 147 6.84 4.23 0.98
C GLU A 147 6.11 4.75 -0.26
N LEU A 148 6.56 5.85 -0.86
CA LEU A 148 5.96 6.40 -2.08
C LEU A 148 5.99 5.39 -3.24
N LEU A 149 7.11 4.69 -3.44
CA LEU A 149 7.19 3.65 -4.47
C LEU A 149 6.27 2.48 -4.16
N ALA A 150 6.17 2.05 -2.89
CA ALA A 150 5.25 1.00 -2.47
C ALA A 150 3.78 1.39 -2.70
N ASP A 151 3.40 2.63 -2.41
CA ASP A 151 2.06 3.17 -2.67
C ASP A 151 1.75 3.13 -4.17
N MET A 152 2.66 3.61 -5.01
CA MET A 152 2.49 3.55 -6.47
C MET A 152 2.35 2.11 -7.00
N ILE A 153 3.03 1.16 -6.39
CA ILE A 153 2.97 -0.26 -6.76
C ILE A 153 1.67 -0.90 -6.26
N VAL A 154 1.19 -0.61 -5.05
CA VAL A 154 -0.05 -1.22 -4.52
C VAL A 154 -1.30 -0.68 -5.22
N GLU A 155 -1.23 0.51 -5.81
CA GLU A 155 -2.29 1.05 -6.68
C GLU A 155 -2.46 0.25 -8.00
N ARG A 156 -1.52 -0.64 -8.32
CA ARG A 156 -1.55 -1.49 -9.51
C ARG A 156 -2.54 -2.65 -9.33
N PRO A 157 -3.45 -2.90 -10.28
CA PRO A 157 -4.44 -3.96 -10.15
C PRO A 157 -3.83 -5.37 -10.06
N GLU A 158 -2.61 -5.56 -10.54
CA GLU A 158 -1.90 -6.84 -10.47
C GLU A 158 -1.38 -7.17 -9.06
N VAL A 159 -1.21 -6.16 -8.21
CA VAL A 159 -0.52 -6.27 -6.91
C VAL A 159 -1.54 -6.43 -5.79
N LYS A 160 -1.36 -7.48 -4.98
CA LYS A 160 -2.14 -7.74 -3.76
C LYS A 160 -1.59 -6.95 -2.57
N LEU A 161 -0.26 -6.93 -2.41
CA LEU A 161 0.40 -6.33 -1.25
C LEU A 161 1.84 -5.92 -1.61
N VAL A 162 2.34 -4.87 -0.95
CA VAL A 162 3.76 -4.52 -0.92
C VAL A 162 4.24 -4.47 0.54
N GLY A 163 5.25 -5.26 0.87
CA GLY A 163 5.96 -5.23 2.14
C GLY A 163 7.28 -4.48 2.00
N ILE A 164 7.53 -3.49 2.87
CA ILE A 164 8.82 -2.81 2.96
C ILE A 164 9.66 -3.48 4.04
N ARG A 165 10.82 -4.03 3.65
CA ARG A 165 11.82 -4.60 4.56
C ARG A 165 13.07 -3.70 4.58
N SER A 166 14.03 -4.03 5.45
CA SER A 166 15.25 -3.23 5.63
C SER A 166 16.10 -3.07 4.36
N ASP A 167 16.05 -4.06 3.47
CA ASP A 167 16.92 -4.18 2.31
C ASP A 167 16.17 -4.44 1.00
N CYS A 168 14.84 -4.53 1.01
CA CYS A 168 14.06 -4.84 -0.19
C CYS A 168 12.58 -4.44 -0.10
N LEU A 169 11.92 -4.44 -1.27
CA LEU A 169 10.45 -4.47 -1.40
C LEU A 169 10.01 -5.90 -1.73
N ALA A 170 9.10 -6.45 -0.92
CA ALA A 170 8.46 -7.74 -1.14
C ALA A 170 7.09 -7.52 -1.75
N LEU A 171 6.90 -7.91 -3.01
CA LEU A 171 5.63 -7.77 -3.71
C LEU A 171 4.89 -9.10 -3.69
N CYS A 172 3.59 -9.04 -3.42
CA CYS A 172 2.66 -10.16 -3.61
C CYS A 172 1.67 -9.79 -4.70
N PHE A 173 1.43 -10.69 -5.63
CA PHE A 173 0.55 -10.49 -6.78
C PHE A 173 -0.71 -11.34 -6.67
N TYR A 174 -1.76 -10.90 -7.35
CA TYR A 174 -2.94 -11.71 -7.56
C TYR A 174 -2.65 -12.85 -8.57
N PRO A 175 -3.02 -14.11 -8.28
CA PRO A 175 -2.72 -15.26 -9.13
C PRO A 175 -3.21 -15.11 -10.58
N GLU A 176 -4.36 -14.48 -10.80
CA GLU A 176 -4.94 -14.23 -12.12
C GLU A 176 -4.06 -13.36 -13.03
N HIS A 177 -3.12 -12.61 -12.44
CA HIS A 177 -2.18 -11.75 -13.16
C HIS A 177 -0.80 -12.39 -13.34
N CYS A 178 -0.59 -13.62 -12.84
CA CYS A 178 0.70 -14.32 -12.87
C CYS A 178 0.69 -15.49 -13.87
N PRO A 179 1.23 -15.34 -15.09
CA PRO A 179 1.21 -16.38 -16.13
C PRO A 179 1.96 -17.66 -15.76
N ASN A 180 2.95 -17.57 -14.86
CA ASN A 180 3.76 -18.70 -14.42
C ASN A 180 3.33 -19.28 -13.06
N TRP A 181 2.17 -18.86 -12.55
CA TRP A 181 1.63 -19.31 -11.28
C TRP A 181 1.39 -20.82 -11.27
N GLN A 182 1.99 -21.52 -10.31
CA GLN A 182 1.92 -22.99 -10.20
C GLN A 182 0.97 -23.45 -9.07
N GLY A 183 0.03 -22.61 -8.62
CA GLY A 183 -0.75 -22.86 -7.41
C GLY A 183 -1.33 -24.28 -7.25
N GLU A 184 -1.21 -24.80 -6.03
CA GLU A 184 -1.80 -26.03 -5.46
C GLU A 184 -1.77 -27.38 -6.21
N GLU A 185 -1.34 -27.48 -7.47
CA GLU A 185 -1.22 -28.78 -8.15
C GLU A 185 0.00 -29.59 -7.69
N SER A 186 1.01 -28.97 -7.08
CA SER A 186 2.21 -29.66 -6.57
C SER A 186 2.02 -30.35 -5.21
N ARG A 187 0.86 -30.19 -4.54
CA ARG A 187 0.59 -30.82 -3.23
C ARG A 187 -0.20 -32.13 -3.33
N GLN A 188 -0.67 -32.53 -4.51
CA GLN A 188 -1.46 -33.75 -4.69
C GLN A 188 -0.73 -34.90 -5.41
N SER A 189 0.58 -34.79 -5.66
CA SER A 189 1.38 -35.92 -6.16
C SER A 189 2.66 -36.10 -5.34
N LEU A 190 2.53 -36.86 -4.25
CA LEU A 190 3.53 -37.59 -3.44
C LEU A 190 2.83 -37.75 -2.06
N GLY A 191 2.01 -38.77 -1.79
CA GLY A 191 2.35 -40.18 -1.89
C GLY A 191 2.82 -40.67 -0.52
N GLU A 192 1.87 -40.95 0.39
CA GLU A 192 1.93 -41.87 1.55
C GLU A 192 3.03 -41.76 2.63
N PRO A 193 2.71 -42.15 3.89
CA PRO A 193 3.60 -41.95 5.04
C PRO A 193 4.66 -43.05 5.11
N VAL A 194 5.93 -42.67 5.31
CA VAL A 194 6.98 -43.60 5.73
C VAL A 194 7.59 -43.13 7.05
N THR A 195 7.75 -44.13 7.91
CA THR A 195 8.15 -44.15 9.31
C THR A 195 9.54 -43.58 9.59
N GLN A 196 9.70 -43.21 10.87
CA GLN A 196 10.94 -42.91 11.60
C GLN A 196 12.15 -43.75 11.17
N GLU A 197 13.32 -43.13 11.17
CA GLU A 197 14.53 -43.68 11.80
C GLU A 197 15.53 -42.54 12.07
N GLU A 198 16.10 -42.58 13.28
CA GLU A 198 17.19 -41.75 13.79
C GLU A 198 18.50 -42.11 13.07
N ASP A 199 19.38 -41.15 12.78
CA ASP A 199 20.79 -41.32 13.16
C ASP A 199 21.57 -40.00 13.22
N SER A 200 22.48 -40.04 14.19
CA SER A 200 23.49 -39.12 14.66
C SER A 200 24.51 -38.60 13.63
N GLY A 201 25.14 -37.46 13.94
CA GLY A 201 26.31 -36.97 13.18
C GLY A 201 26.72 -35.54 13.51
N ASP A 202 27.60 -35.40 14.50
CA ASP A 202 28.27 -34.20 14.99
C ASP A 202 29.23 -33.57 13.95
N ASN A 203 29.34 -32.23 13.91
CA ASN A 203 30.58 -31.46 14.20
C ASN A 203 30.71 -30.09 13.46
N SER A 204 30.88 -29.06 14.30
CA SER A 204 31.68 -27.81 14.18
C SER A 204 31.66 -26.91 12.94
N GLY A 205 31.48 -25.61 13.19
CA GLY A 205 32.00 -24.53 12.33
C GLY A 205 31.39 -23.17 12.62
N ASP A 206 31.97 -22.44 13.58
CA ASP A 206 31.64 -21.06 13.97
C ASP A 206 31.35 -20.11 12.81
N LYS A 207 30.19 -19.44 12.86
CA LYS A 207 30.01 -18.10 12.27
C LYS A 207 29.25 -17.22 13.25
N VAL A 208 30.02 -16.29 13.82
CA VAL A 208 29.55 -15.16 14.62
C VAL A 208 28.44 -14.44 13.85
N ARG A 209 27.22 -14.51 14.40
CA ARG A 209 26.08 -13.68 14.03
C ARG A 209 26.16 -12.42 14.88
N GLN A 210 26.30 -11.25 14.25
CA GLN A 210 25.98 -9.99 14.90
C GLN A 210 24.52 -9.68 14.55
N GLU A 211 23.72 -9.70 15.61
CA GLU A 211 22.30 -9.37 15.62
C GLU A 211 22.17 -7.85 15.64
N ASP A 212 21.55 -7.27 14.60
CA ASP A 212 21.13 -5.87 14.61
C ASP A 212 19.81 -5.76 15.38
N GLU A 213 19.88 -5.16 16.57
CA GLU A 213 18.77 -4.88 17.46
C GLU A 213 17.89 -3.72 16.93
N ALA A 214 16.90 -4.04 16.10
CA ALA A 214 15.66 -3.26 16.08
C ALA A 214 14.77 -3.81 17.19
N ARG A 215 14.43 -2.98 18.19
CA ARG A 215 13.67 -3.34 19.41
C ARG A 215 12.63 -4.45 19.19
N ALA A 216 13.05 -5.69 19.36
CA ALA A 216 12.16 -6.78 19.66
C ALA A 216 11.59 -6.46 21.04
N THR A 217 10.30 -6.13 21.14
CA THR A 217 9.61 -6.38 22.39
C THR A 217 9.79 -7.88 22.63
N GLY A 218 10.66 -8.26 23.57
CA GLY A 218 10.82 -9.67 24.00
C GLY A 218 9.57 -10.22 24.70
N ALA A 219 8.43 -9.60 24.46
CA ALA A 219 7.12 -9.94 24.98
C ALA A 219 6.46 -10.96 24.06
N CYS A 220 5.79 -11.92 24.66
CA CYS A 220 4.89 -12.82 23.96
C CYS A 220 3.45 -12.30 24.04
N LEU A 221 2.54 -12.90 23.26
CA LEU A 221 1.16 -12.44 23.17
C LEU A 221 0.50 -12.31 24.55
N LYS A 222 0.66 -13.31 25.43
CA LYS A 222 0.11 -13.28 26.80
C LYS A 222 0.55 -12.07 27.63
N ASP A 223 1.76 -11.55 27.40
CA ASP A 223 2.29 -10.42 28.18
C ASP A 223 1.56 -9.12 27.81
N LEU A 224 1.05 -9.03 26.57
CA LEU A 224 0.28 -7.89 26.07
C LEU A 224 -1.20 -7.97 26.43
N LEU A 225 -1.70 -9.13 26.86
CA LEU A 225 -3.10 -9.30 27.30
C LEU A 225 -3.41 -8.65 28.65
N CYS A 226 -2.42 -8.02 29.29
CA CYS A 226 -2.67 -7.13 30.43
C CYS A 226 -3.43 -5.86 30.04
N ALA A 227 -3.49 -5.53 28.74
CA ALA A 227 -4.33 -4.51 28.16
C ALA A 227 -5.49 -5.14 27.37
N ARG A 228 -6.59 -4.40 27.24
CA ARG A 228 -7.74 -4.78 26.41
C ARG A 228 -7.48 -4.35 24.96
N TRP A 229 -7.55 -5.31 24.04
CA TRP A 229 -7.39 -5.07 22.60
C TRP A 229 -8.72 -5.25 21.90
N GLU A 230 -9.10 -4.29 21.05
CA GLU A 230 -10.35 -4.32 20.30
C GLU A 230 -10.09 -4.28 18.80
N ASN A 231 -10.91 -4.98 18.02
CA ASN A 231 -10.83 -5.06 16.55
C ASN A 231 -9.41 -5.44 16.06
N LEU A 232 -8.82 -6.43 16.73
CA LEU A 232 -7.44 -6.87 16.52
C LEU A 232 -7.38 -7.98 15.47
N HIS A 233 -6.35 -7.95 14.64
CA HIS A 233 -6.03 -9.02 13.70
C HIS A 233 -4.65 -9.58 14.02
N LEU A 234 -4.55 -10.89 14.21
CA LEU A 234 -3.27 -11.56 14.42
C LEU A 234 -2.75 -12.08 13.09
N ILE A 235 -1.48 -11.79 12.79
CA ILE A 235 -0.85 -12.13 11.51
C ILE A 235 0.45 -12.89 11.79
N HIS A 236 0.74 -13.89 10.96
CA HIS A 236 1.95 -14.70 11.09
C HIS A 236 3.12 -14.05 10.33
N ASP A 237 4.31 -14.00 10.96
CA ASP A 237 5.52 -13.32 10.45
C ASP A 237 6.00 -13.78 9.06
N LYS A 238 5.73 -15.05 8.72
CA LYS A 238 6.17 -15.68 7.47
C LYS A 238 5.06 -16.05 6.50
N ILE A 239 3.79 -15.92 6.90
CA ILE A 239 2.65 -16.44 6.12
C ILE A 239 1.52 -15.43 6.15
N ASP A 240 1.23 -14.84 4.98
CA ASP A 240 0.12 -13.91 4.77
C ASP A 240 -1.14 -14.68 4.30
N TYR A 241 -1.92 -15.18 5.26
CA TYR A 241 -3.24 -15.74 4.98
C TYR A 241 -4.25 -14.61 4.73
N GLY A 242 -4.31 -14.10 3.49
CA GLY A 242 -5.46 -13.33 2.97
C GLY A 242 -6.09 -12.32 3.95
N LEU A 243 -7.42 -12.36 4.10
CA LEU A 243 -8.17 -11.51 5.03
C LEU A 243 -8.15 -12.14 6.44
N PRO A 244 -7.40 -11.58 7.41
CA PRO A 244 -7.35 -12.14 8.76
C PRO A 244 -8.71 -12.02 9.47
N HIS A 245 -9.02 -12.98 10.34
CA HIS A 245 -10.21 -12.91 11.18
C HIS A 245 -10.11 -11.74 12.17
N THR A 246 -11.15 -10.91 12.22
CA THR A 246 -11.24 -9.82 13.20
C THR A 246 -11.62 -10.39 14.56
N ILE A 247 -10.73 -10.21 15.53
CA ILE A 247 -11.02 -10.50 16.94
C ILE A 247 -11.64 -9.25 17.54
N VAL A 248 -12.90 -9.36 17.97
CA VAL A 248 -13.66 -8.23 18.52
C VAL A 248 -12.98 -7.69 19.77
N GLU A 249 -12.59 -8.59 20.67
CA GLU A 249 -11.94 -8.27 21.93
C GLU A 249 -10.95 -9.38 22.33
N LEU A 250 -9.79 -8.99 22.84
CA LEU A 250 -8.79 -9.91 23.38
C LEU A 250 -8.06 -9.28 24.58
N ASP A 251 -8.14 -9.95 25.71
CA ASP A 251 -7.48 -9.59 26.97
C ASP A 251 -7.23 -10.82 27.86
N ALA A 252 -6.72 -10.62 29.08
CA ALA A 252 -6.43 -11.70 30.02
C ALA A 252 -7.67 -12.46 30.51
N GLY A 253 -8.86 -11.88 30.38
CA GLY A 253 -10.15 -12.44 30.80
C GLY A 253 -10.90 -13.16 29.67
N THR A 254 -10.44 -13.06 28.42
CA THR A 254 -11.17 -13.61 27.26
C THR A 254 -11.23 -15.15 27.26
N LEU A 255 -10.16 -15.84 27.69
CA LEU A 255 -10.07 -17.30 27.64
C LEU A 255 -10.31 -17.95 29.00
N THR A 256 -10.97 -19.11 29.00
CA THR A 256 -11.06 -20.02 30.16
C THR A 256 -9.67 -20.61 30.47
N GLU A 257 -9.50 -21.26 31.63
CA GLU A 257 -8.24 -21.98 31.92
C GLU A 257 -7.97 -23.10 30.92
N ALA A 258 -9.02 -23.81 30.47
CA ALA A 258 -8.91 -24.84 29.43
C ALA A 258 -8.52 -24.22 28.08
N GLY A 259 -9.04 -23.03 27.74
CA GLY A 259 -8.63 -22.27 26.56
C GLY A 259 -7.18 -21.84 26.61
N LYS A 260 -6.71 -21.33 27.76
CA LYS A 260 -5.30 -20.96 27.95
C LYS A 260 -4.35 -22.13 27.78
N GLU A 261 -4.70 -23.31 28.28
CA GLU A 261 -3.92 -24.54 28.08
C GLU A 261 -3.96 -24.99 26.61
N ALA A 262 -5.14 -24.99 26.00
CA ALA A 262 -5.33 -25.43 24.62
C ALA A 262 -4.61 -24.54 23.60
N TRP A 263 -4.44 -23.24 23.88
CA TRP A 263 -3.85 -22.23 22.99
C TRP A 263 -2.51 -21.67 23.50
N ALA A 264 -1.85 -22.39 24.42
CA ALA A 264 -0.60 -21.94 25.03
C ALA A 264 0.48 -21.60 24.00
N ASP A 265 0.62 -22.37 22.93
CA ASP A 265 1.57 -22.10 21.84
C ASP A 265 1.30 -20.77 21.10
N VAL A 266 0.04 -20.36 20.96
CA VAL A 266 -0.34 -19.06 20.39
C VAL A 266 -0.10 -17.94 21.40
N LEU A 267 -0.42 -18.16 22.67
CA LEU A 267 -0.21 -17.20 23.74
C LEU A 267 1.27 -16.93 24.03
N GLU A 268 2.13 -17.93 23.89
CA GLU A 268 3.59 -17.80 24.01
C GLU A 268 4.25 -17.31 22.71
N ALA A 269 3.49 -17.08 21.63
CA ALA A 269 4.03 -16.58 20.37
C ALA A 269 4.68 -15.20 20.58
N LYS A 270 5.86 -15.02 19.97
CA LYS A 270 6.63 -13.79 20.12
C LYS A 270 6.01 -12.69 19.27
N VAL A 271 5.75 -11.54 19.90
CA VAL A 271 5.23 -10.38 19.20
C VAL A 271 6.37 -9.68 18.46
N VAL A 272 6.28 -9.67 17.14
CA VAL A 272 7.24 -9.03 16.25
C VAL A 272 6.99 -7.53 16.22
N ARG A 273 5.73 -7.12 16.01
CA ARG A 273 5.29 -5.71 16.03
C ARG A 273 3.77 -5.58 16.12
N VAL A 274 3.31 -4.38 16.49
CA VAL A 274 1.90 -3.96 16.44
C VAL A 274 1.81 -2.73 15.55
N PHE A 275 0.89 -2.70 14.60
CA PHE A 275 0.77 -1.62 13.63
C PHE A 275 -0.67 -1.45 13.11
N GLN A 276 -0.96 -0.30 12.50
CA GLN A 276 -2.22 -0.05 11.81
C GLN A 276 -2.07 -0.43 10.34
N GLY A 277 -2.73 -1.51 9.90
CA GLY A 277 -2.73 -2.00 8.53
C GLY A 277 -4.10 -1.86 7.86
N TYR A 278 -4.24 -2.42 6.65
CA TYR A 278 -5.47 -2.32 5.84
C TYR A 278 -6.72 -2.87 6.55
N SER A 279 -6.58 -3.97 7.29
CA SER A 279 -7.69 -4.56 8.07
C SER A 279 -7.94 -3.86 9.41
N GLY A 280 -7.22 -2.77 9.72
CA GLY A 280 -7.30 -2.10 11.02
C GLY A 280 -6.07 -2.38 11.90
N LEU A 281 -6.29 -2.60 13.20
CA LEU A 281 -5.20 -2.86 14.14
C LEU A 281 -4.68 -4.29 13.96
N GLN A 282 -3.37 -4.44 13.78
CA GLN A 282 -2.72 -5.71 13.46
C GLN A 282 -1.54 -5.98 14.41
N MET A 283 -1.37 -7.26 14.78
CA MET A 283 -0.25 -7.74 15.59
C MET A 283 0.42 -8.92 14.89
N GLU A 284 1.68 -8.72 14.54
CA GLU A 284 2.50 -9.73 13.86
C GLU A 284 3.18 -10.62 14.89
N LEU A 285 3.00 -11.93 14.75
CA LEU A 285 3.48 -12.95 15.67
C LEU A 285 4.41 -13.94 14.97
N SER A 286 5.45 -14.37 15.68
CA SER A 286 6.45 -15.35 15.25
C SER A 286 6.58 -16.49 16.26
N GLY A 287 7.11 -17.63 15.82
CA GLY A 287 7.35 -18.80 16.69
C GLY A 287 6.13 -19.66 16.98
N VAL A 288 5.00 -19.40 16.31
CA VAL A 288 3.78 -20.22 16.33
C VAL A 288 3.54 -20.81 14.95
N LYS A 289 2.80 -21.91 14.81
CA LYS A 289 2.37 -22.38 13.48
C LYS A 289 1.30 -21.45 12.93
N ALA A 290 1.42 -21.04 11.68
CA ALA A 290 0.44 -20.15 11.06
C ALA A 290 -1.00 -20.73 11.07
N SER A 291 -1.16 -22.04 10.88
CA SER A 291 -2.47 -22.70 10.98
C SER A 291 -3.06 -22.69 12.40
N ARG A 292 -2.22 -22.64 13.44
CA ARG A 292 -2.67 -22.50 14.83
C ARG A 292 -3.15 -21.09 15.11
N LEU A 293 -2.42 -20.10 14.57
CA LEU A 293 -2.80 -18.69 14.71
C LEU A 293 -4.12 -18.37 13.99
N ASP A 294 -4.28 -18.89 12.78
CA ASP A 294 -5.51 -18.78 12.00
C ASP A 294 -6.69 -19.44 12.74
N ALA A 295 -6.54 -20.69 13.19
CA ALA A 295 -7.57 -21.39 13.95
C ALA A 295 -7.95 -20.68 15.26
N PHE A 296 -6.97 -20.07 15.95
CA PHE A 296 -7.23 -19.29 17.16
C PHE A 296 -8.06 -18.04 16.86
N SER A 297 -7.70 -17.31 15.81
CA SER A 297 -8.41 -16.08 15.40
C SER A 297 -9.81 -16.41 14.87
N ALA A 298 -9.95 -17.50 14.12
CA ALA A 298 -11.23 -18.02 13.64
C ALA A 298 -12.15 -18.43 14.80
N MET A 299 -11.61 -19.13 15.80
CA MET A 299 -12.34 -19.54 17.00
C MET A 299 -12.90 -18.32 17.75
N LEU A 300 -12.08 -17.30 18.00
CA LEU A 300 -12.54 -16.07 18.67
C LEU A 300 -13.52 -15.25 17.83
N ALA A 301 -13.48 -15.39 16.51
CA ALA A 301 -14.48 -14.82 15.60
C ALA A 301 -15.75 -15.69 15.45
N GLY A 302 -15.87 -16.77 16.24
CA GLY A 302 -17.06 -17.64 16.31
C GLY A 302 -17.10 -18.77 15.26
N TYR A 303 -15.99 -19.03 14.57
CA TYR A 303 -15.89 -20.11 13.56
C TYR A 303 -15.46 -21.45 14.19
N CYS A 304 -16.11 -21.86 15.28
CA CYS A 304 -15.95 -23.19 15.88
C CYS A 304 -17.30 -23.74 16.38
N SER A 305 -17.31 -24.97 16.91
CA SER A 305 -18.53 -25.50 17.52
C SER A 305 -18.87 -24.72 18.80
N VAL A 306 -20.16 -24.69 19.17
CA VAL A 306 -20.61 -24.00 20.41
C VAL A 306 -19.96 -24.65 21.64
N GLU A 307 -19.86 -25.98 21.66
CA GLU A 307 -19.23 -26.73 22.76
C GLU A 307 -17.73 -26.37 22.91
N ASP A 308 -17.00 -26.25 21.80
CA ASP A 308 -15.61 -25.83 21.80
C ASP A 308 -15.45 -24.37 22.24
N TYR A 309 -16.35 -23.49 21.79
CA TYR A 309 -16.33 -22.07 22.14
C TYR A 309 -16.57 -21.87 23.65
N GLU A 310 -17.62 -22.48 24.20
CA GLU A 310 -17.95 -22.43 25.63
C GLU A 310 -16.86 -23.06 26.52
N ASN A 311 -16.15 -24.05 25.99
CA ASN A 311 -15.03 -24.67 26.70
C ASN A 311 -13.79 -23.77 26.75
N TRP A 312 -13.55 -22.92 25.74
CA TRP A 312 -12.31 -22.14 25.60
C TRP A 312 -12.44 -20.64 25.87
N VAL A 313 -13.63 -20.05 25.70
CA VAL A 313 -13.87 -18.61 25.77
C VAL A 313 -14.86 -18.33 26.91
N ASN A 314 -14.54 -17.34 27.75
CA ASN A 314 -15.47 -16.91 28.80
C ASN A 314 -16.64 -16.13 28.17
N GLU A 315 -17.83 -16.25 28.76
CA GLU A 315 -18.95 -15.37 28.36
C GLU A 315 -18.60 -13.91 28.67
N PRO A 316 -18.89 -12.97 27.75
CA PRO A 316 -18.69 -11.55 28.02
C PRO A 316 -19.57 -11.12 29.20
N GLU A 317 -19.01 -10.38 30.16
CA GLU A 317 -19.82 -9.78 31.22
C GLU A 317 -20.85 -8.84 30.58
N GLU A 318 -22.15 -9.13 30.73
CA GLU A 318 -23.21 -8.21 30.32
C GLU A 318 -23.05 -6.90 31.10
N GLU A 319 -22.52 -5.85 30.46
CA GLU A 319 -22.61 -4.50 30.99
C GLU A 319 -24.08 -4.14 31.18
N ALA A 320 -24.47 -3.95 32.44
CA ALA A 320 -25.83 -3.60 32.84
C ALA A 320 -26.34 -2.40 32.02
N MET A 321 -27.36 -2.64 31.18
CA MET A 321 -28.04 -1.61 30.40
C MET A 321 -28.41 -0.41 31.29
N ALA A 322 -27.79 0.74 31.01
CA ALA A 322 -28.15 2.02 31.60
C ALA A 322 -29.64 2.31 31.35
N PRO A 323 -30.40 2.81 32.34
CA PRO A 323 -31.84 2.98 32.20
C PRO A 323 -32.14 4.08 31.18
N VAL A 324 -32.94 3.73 30.16
CA VAL A 324 -33.52 4.66 29.20
C VAL A 324 -34.40 5.66 29.96
N ILE A 325 -33.93 6.90 30.09
CA ILE A 325 -34.75 8.01 30.56
C ILE A 325 -35.81 8.27 29.48
N ARG A 326 -37.08 8.01 29.83
CA ARG A 326 -38.23 8.47 29.05
C ARG A 326 -38.46 9.94 29.41
N GLU A 327 -38.20 10.84 28.46
CA GLU A 327 -38.69 12.21 28.56
C GLU A 327 -40.22 12.21 28.49
N GLY A 328 -40.84 12.91 29.45
CA GLY A 328 -42.26 13.25 29.47
C GLY A 328 -42.44 14.76 29.38
#